data_AF-A0A553MSM0-F1
#
_entry.id   AF-A0A553MSM0-F1
#
_cell.length_a   1.000
_cell.length_b   1.000
_cell.length_c   1.000
_cell.angle_alpha   90.00
_cell.angle_beta   90.00
_cell.angle_gamma   90.00
#
_symmetry.space_group_name_H-M   'P 1'
#
loop_
_entity.id
_entity.type
_entity.pdbx_description
1 polymer ?
#
loop_
_entity_poly.entity_id
_entity_poly.type
_entity_poly.pdbx_seq_one_letter_code
_entity_poly.pdbx_strand_id
1 'polypeptide(L)'
;MSWGKGKYVVLFFYPLDFTFVCPTEIIAFSDAAEEFKKIECEVIGASVDSHFCHLAWINTPRKQGGLGHMNVPLVADTLRSISKDYGVLKEDEGIAYRGLFIIDDKGILRQITINDLPVGRSIDETLRLVQAFQFTDKHGEVCPAGWKPGKDTIKPDIHQSKDFFSKQH
;
A
#
# COMPACT_ATOMS: atom_id res chain seq x y z
N MET A 1 5.51 -1.96 20.13
CA MET A 1 4.48 -2.04 19.08
C MET A 1 4.96 -3.03 18.03
N SER A 2 4.19 -4.09 17.75
CA SER A 2 4.59 -5.25 16.93
C SER A 2 3.74 -5.44 15.67
N TRP A 3 3.06 -4.38 15.21
CA TRP A 3 1.96 -4.44 14.22
C TRP A 3 2.34 -5.06 12.86
N GLY A 4 3.61 -5.10 12.48
CA GLY A 4 4.09 -5.71 11.23
C GLY A 4 5.08 -6.87 11.42
N LYS A 5 5.31 -7.34 12.64
CA LYS A 5 6.35 -8.36 12.86
C LYS A 5 5.85 -9.72 12.35
N GLY A 6 6.45 -10.22 11.28
CA GLY A 6 6.06 -11.49 10.65
C GLY A 6 4.89 -11.38 9.66
N LYS A 7 4.51 -10.16 9.25
CA LYS A 7 3.48 -9.92 8.23
C LYS A 7 3.96 -8.88 7.25
N TYR A 8 3.47 -8.96 6.00
CA TYR A 8 3.62 -7.86 5.07
C TYR A 8 2.83 -6.64 5.55
N VAL A 9 3.30 -5.44 5.20
CA VAL A 9 2.62 -4.18 5.51
C VAL A 9 2.55 -3.30 4.27
N VAL A 10 1.35 -2.86 3.93
CA VAL A 10 1.11 -1.73 3.03
C VAL A 10 0.93 -0.48 3.88
N LEU A 11 1.93 0.41 3.87
CA LEU A 11 1.83 1.73 4.47
C LEU A 11 1.57 2.75 3.37
N PHE A 12 0.48 3.50 3.48
CA PHE A 12 0.15 4.53 2.50
C PHE A 12 -0.14 5.88 3.16
N PHE A 13 0.51 6.91 2.64
CA PHE A 13 0.29 8.30 2.99
C PHE A 13 -0.78 8.90 2.09
N TYR A 14 -1.57 9.82 2.64
CA TYR A 14 -2.49 10.66 1.89
C TYR A 14 -2.36 12.12 2.34
N PRO A 15 -2.68 13.09 1.45
CA PRO A 15 -2.47 14.51 1.73
C PRO A 15 -3.10 15.03 3.02
N LEU A 16 -4.43 14.96 3.12
CA LEU A 16 -5.21 15.60 4.17
C LEU A 16 -6.57 14.91 4.33
N ASP A 17 -7.06 14.89 5.57
CA ASP A 17 -8.45 14.62 5.92
C ASP A 17 -9.40 15.65 5.28
N PHE A 18 -10.67 15.26 5.08
CA PHE A 18 -11.75 16.12 4.53
C PHE A 18 -11.46 16.73 3.15
N THR A 19 -10.67 16.06 2.31
CA THR A 19 -10.40 16.46 0.92
C THR A 19 -11.04 15.48 -0.09
N PHE A 20 -10.74 15.61 -1.39
CA PHE A 20 -11.54 15.01 -2.46
C PHE A 20 -11.16 13.57 -2.83
N VAL A 21 -9.89 13.32 -3.17
CA VAL A 21 -9.42 11.99 -3.61
C VAL A 21 -9.06 11.08 -2.44
N CYS A 22 -8.58 11.66 -1.33
CA CYS A 22 -8.16 10.90 -0.15
C CYS A 22 -9.23 9.93 0.41
N PRO A 23 -10.52 10.32 0.58
CA PRO A 23 -11.51 9.40 1.12
C PRO A 23 -11.75 8.21 0.19
N THR A 24 -11.62 8.36 -1.14
CA THR A 24 -11.86 7.26 -2.06
C THR A 24 -10.80 6.17 -1.93
N GLU A 25 -9.52 6.55 -1.75
CA GLU A 25 -8.42 5.61 -1.54
C GLU A 25 -8.55 4.90 -0.19
N ILE A 26 -8.78 5.66 0.89
CA ILE A 26 -8.89 5.14 2.25
C ILE A 26 -10.05 4.16 2.37
N ILE A 27 -11.21 4.50 1.79
CA ILE A 27 -12.38 3.63 1.74
C ILE A 27 -12.08 2.36 0.94
N ALA A 28 -11.46 2.48 -0.24
CA ALA A 28 -11.17 1.33 -1.08
C ALA A 28 -10.20 0.34 -0.40
N PHE A 29 -9.17 0.84 0.30
CA PHE A 29 -8.30 -0.02 1.11
C PHE A 29 -9.03 -0.63 2.31
N SER A 30 -9.88 0.14 2.99
CA SER A 30 -10.69 -0.38 4.09
C SER A 30 -11.64 -1.49 3.67
N ASP A 31 -12.33 -1.32 2.54
CA ASP A 31 -13.28 -2.29 2.03
C ASP A 31 -12.55 -3.56 1.51
N ALA A 32 -11.32 -3.42 1.03
CA ALA A 32 -10.46 -4.53 0.60
C ALA A 32 -9.59 -5.14 1.72
N ALA A 33 -9.67 -4.65 2.95
CA ALA A 33 -8.75 -5.03 4.04
C ALA A 33 -8.70 -6.56 4.29
N GLU A 34 -9.83 -7.24 4.13
CA GLU A 34 -9.90 -8.71 4.29
C GLU A 34 -9.13 -9.47 3.21
N GLU A 35 -9.01 -8.93 1.98
CA GLU A 35 -8.20 -9.56 0.92
C GLU A 35 -6.70 -9.50 1.25
N PHE A 36 -6.24 -8.41 1.85
CA PHE A 36 -4.87 -8.29 2.34
C PHE A 36 -4.61 -9.20 3.55
N LYS A 37 -5.55 -9.27 4.50
CA LYS A 37 -5.43 -10.15 5.68
C LYS A 37 -5.32 -11.63 5.30
N LYS A 38 -6.09 -12.09 4.30
CA LYS A 38 -6.03 -13.48 3.79
C LYS A 38 -4.64 -13.90 3.31
N ILE A 39 -3.81 -12.93 2.89
CA ILE A 39 -2.44 -13.16 2.46
C ILE A 39 -1.42 -12.66 3.49
N GLU A 40 -1.78 -12.59 4.78
CA GLU A 40 -0.88 -12.15 5.86
C GLU A 40 -0.26 -10.77 5.61
N CYS A 41 -1.08 -9.84 5.11
CA CYS A 41 -0.71 -8.45 4.86
C CYS A 41 -1.64 -7.49 5.62
N GLU A 42 -1.06 -6.53 6.35
CA GLU A 42 -1.77 -5.46 7.03
C GLU A 42 -1.73 -4.17 6.20
N VAL A 43 -2.78 -3.35 6.27
CA VAL A 43 -2.86 -2.07 5.56
C VAL A 43 -3.00 -0.94 6.55
N ILE A 44 -2.20 0.12 6.40
CA ILE A 44 -2.13 1.26 7.33
C ILE A 44 -2.15 2.56 6.53
N GLY A 45 -3.09 3.45 6.85
CA GLY A 45 -3.13 4.81 6.32
C GLY A 45 -2.39 5.79 7.23
N ALA A 46 -1.83 6.86 6.67
CA ALA A 46 -1.19 7.93 7.44
C ALA A 46 -1.40 9.31 6.78
N SER A 47 -1.59 10.34 7.59
CA SER A 47 -1.46 11.74 7.15
C SER A 47 -0.92 12.60 8.28
N VAL A 48 -0.72 13.89 7.99
CA VAL A 48 -0.24 14.89 8.95
C VAL A 48 -1.33 15.37 9.92
N ASP A 49 -2.56 14.91 9.74
CA ASP A 49 -3.70 15.29 10.57
C ASP A 49 -3.62 14.67 11.97
N SER A 50 -4.37 15.23 12.92
CA SER A 50 -4.44 14.68 14.27
C SER A 50 -5.39 13.48 14.35
N HIS A 51 -5.18 12.60 15.33
CA HIS A 51 -6.10 11.49 15.61
C HIS A 51 -7.53 11.94 15.95
N PHE A 52 -7.70 13.17 16.46
CA PHE A 52 -9.03 13.79 16.64
C PHE A 52 -9.69 14.10 15.29
N CYS A 53 -8.92 14.58 14.32
CA CYS A 53 -9.40 14.84 12.95
C CYS A 53 -9.83 13.53 12.29
N HIS A 54 -8.98 12.49 12.37
CA HIS A 54 -9.29 11.17 11.85
C HIS A 54 -10.59 10.61 12.43
N LEU A 55 -10.77 10.68 13.75
CA LEU A 55 -11.99 10.20 14.41
C LEU A 55 -13.22 10.98 13.96
N ALA A 56 -13.13 12.31 13.83
CA ALA A 56 -14.22 13.13 13.30
C ALA A 56 -14.57 12.74 11.86
N TRP A 57 -13.57 12.43 11.04
CA TRP A 57 -13.77 12.04 9.64
C TRP A 57 -14.37 10.64 9.49
N ILE A 58 -13.96 9.70 10.34
CA ILE A 58 -14.56 8.37 10.50
C ILE A 58 -16.04 8.48 10.89
N ASN A 59 -16.36 9.37 11.83
CA ASN A 59 -17.74 9.59 12.28
C ASN A 59 -18.59 10.36 11.26
N THR A 60 -17.97 10.93 10.23
CA THR A 60 -18.70 11.60 9.13
C THR A 60 -19.21 10.55 8.13
N PRO A 61 -20.49 10.57 7.73
CA PRO A 61 -21.02 9.62 6.76
C PRO A 61 -20.34 9.72 5.39
N ARG A 62 -20.12 8.59 4.70
CA ARG A 62 -19.54 8.55 3.33
C ARG A 62 -20.28 9.45 2.33
N LYS A 63 -21.61 9.55 2.46
CA LYS A 63 -22.45 10.44 1.61
C LYS A 63 -22.15 11.93 1.77
N GLN A 64 -21.47 12.33 2.85
CA GLN A 64 -21.06 13.70 3.13
C GLN A 64 -19.54 13.89 2.94
N GLY A 65 -18.86 12.94 2.29
CA GLY A 65 -17.40 12.98 2.10
C GLY A 65 -16.60 12.48 3.30
N GLY A 66 -17.25 11.82 4.27
CA GLY A 66 -16.58 11.14 5.38
C GLY A 66 -16.11 9.73 5.02
N LEU A 67 -15.51 9.03 6.00
CA LEU A 67 -15.01 7.67 5.80
C LEU A 67 -16.02 6.59 6.22
N GLY A 68 -16.84 6.87 7.23
CA GLY A 68 -17.69 5.85 7.86
C GLY A 68 -16.88 4.76 8.57
N HIS A 69 -17.44 3.56 8.69
CA HIS A 69 -16.74 2.43 9.31
C HIS A 69 -15.43 2.10 8.59
N MET A 70 -14.38 1.86 9.38
CA MET A 70 -13.01 1.64 8.92
C MET A 70 -12.45 0.32 9.44
N ASN A 71 -11.83 -0.45 8.54
CA ASN A 71 -11.17 -1.73 8.82
C ASN A 71 -9.64 -1.61 8.88
N VAL A 72 -9.11 -0.42 8.62
CA VAL A 72 -7.67 -0.12 8.62
C VAL A 72 -7.38 1.03 9.60
N PRO A 73 -6.26 0.98 10.33
CA PRO A 73 -5.84 2.07 11.20
C PRO A 73 -5.37 3.29 10.38
N LEU A 74 -5.57 4.48 10.96
CA LEU A 74 -5.06 5.75 10.46
C LEU A 74 -4.05 6.32 11.46
N VAL A 75 -2.83 6.57 11.00
CA VAL A 75 -1.72 7.12 11.78
C VAL A 75 -1.69 8.64 11.65
N ALA A 76 -1.68 9.32 12.79
CA ALA A 76 -1.53 10.75 12.90
C ALA A 76 -0.04 11.15 12.99
N ASP A 77 0.52 11.68 11.89
CA ASP A 77 1.89 12.19 11.81
C ASP A 77 1.93 13.72 12.01
N THR A 78 1.42 14.18 13.16
CA THR A 78 1.26 15.62 13.45
C THR A 78 2.59 16.39 13.48
N LEU A 79 3.69 15.69 13.79
CA LEU A 79 5.05 16.24 13.76
C LEU A 79 5.69 16.19 12.38
N ARG A 80 5.04 15.57 11.39
CA ARG A 80 5.53 15.38 10.01
C ARG A 80 6.83 14.58 9.92
N SER A 81 7.25 13.96 11.01
CA SER A 81 8.52 13.23 11.09
C SER A 81 8.45 11.94 10.28
N ILE A 82 7.32 11.23 10.33
CA ILE A 82 7.15 9.98 9.59
C ILE A 82 7.14 10.27 8.08
N SER A 83 6.39 11.28 7.65
CA SER A 83 6.32 11.71 6.25
C SER A 83 7.68 12.19 5.73
N LYS A 84 8.50 12.81 6.60
CA LYS A 84 9.89 13.17 6.29
C LYS A 84 10.79 11.96 6.13
N ASP A 85 10.76 11.03 7.09
CA ASP A 85 11.59 9.83 7.08
C ASP A 85 11.30 8.94 5.86
N TYR A 86 10.04 8.90 5.42
CA TYR A 86 9.62 8.19 4.20
C TYR A 86 9.82 9.02 2.91
N GLY A 87 10.29 10.27 3.00
CA GLY A 87 10.59 11.12 1.84
C GLY A 87 9.37 11.58 1.04
N VAL A 88 8.19 11.63 1.67
CA VAL A 88 6.92 11.97 1.01
C VAL A 88 6.33 13.30 1.46
N LEU A 89 6.94 13.99 2.43
CA LEU A 89 6.51 15.31 2.84
C LEU A 89 6.73 16.34 1.72
N LYS A 90 5.66 16.99 1.29
CA LYS A 90 5.67 18.19 0.46
C LYS A 90 5.92 19.41 1.37
N GLU A 91 7.20 19.76 1.55
CA GLU A 91 7.62 20.73 2.58
C GLU A 91 6.99 22.12 2.45
N ASP A 92 6.74 22.59 1.23
CA ASP A 92 6.16 23.90 0.95
C ASP A 92 4.67 24.00 1.29
N GLU A 93 3.96 22.86 1.39
CA GLU A 93 2.55 22.81 1.81
C GLU A 93 2.33 22.14 3.17
N GLY A 94 3.35 21.45 3.70
CA GLY A 94 3.27 20.78 5.01
C GLY A 94 2.35 19.55 5.04
N ILE A 95 2.12 18.92 3.89
CA ILE A 95 1.27 17.73 3.65
C ILE A 95 2.10 16.60 3.01
N ALA A 96 1.57 15.38 2.97
CA ALA A 96 2.24 14.27 2.27
C ALA A 96 1.77 14.15 0.80
N TYR A 97 2.68 13.77 -0.10
CA TYR A 97 2.31 13.18 -1.40
C TYR A 97 1.57 11.85 -1.19
N ARG A 98 0.97 11.31 -2.27
CA ARG A 98 0.32 9.99 -2.27
C ARG A 98 1.36 8.87 -2.34
N GLY A 99 2.18 8.76 -1.30
CA GLY A 99 3.20 7.72 -1.16
C GLY A 99 2.62 6.40 -0.64
N LEU A 100 2.97 5.28 -1.24
CA LEU A 100 2.63 3.93 -0.80
C LEU A 100 3.89 3.08 -0.76
N PHE A 101 4.03 2.28 0.30
CA PHE A 101 5.19 1.47 0.58
C PHE A 101 4.73 0.05 0.90
N ILE A 102 5.34 -0.94 0.24
CA ILE A 102 5.16 -2.36 0.57
C ILE A 102 6.40 -2.82 1.32
N ILE A 103 6.21 -3.27 2.55
CA ILE A 103 7.25 -3.71 3.48
C ILE A 103 7.00 -5.20 3.75
N ASP A 104 8.02 -6.03 3.65
CA ASP A 104 7.87 -7.48 3.88
C ASP A 104 7.80 -7.87 5.36
N ASP A 105 7.62 -9.16 5.61
CA ASP A 105 7.50 -9.77 6.93
C ASP A 105 8.75 -9.63 7.82
N LYS A 106 9.88 -9.25 7.21
CA LYS A 106 11.17 -9.00 7.88
C LYS A 106 11.41 -7.50 8.10
N GLY A 107 10.47 -6.65 7.69
CA GLY A 107 10.60 -5.19 7.79
C GLY A 107 11.45 -4.58 6.67
N ILE A 108 11.70 -5.29 5.58
CA ILE A 108 12.46 -4.79 4.43
C ILE A 108 11.51 -4.13 3.44
N LEU A 109 11.83 -2.89 3.04
CA LEU A 109 11.09 -2.18 2.00
C LEU A 109 11.27 -2.86 0.65
N ARG A 110 10.16 -3.21 -0.02
CA ARG A 110 10.15 -3.94 -1.30
C ARG A 110 9.68 -3.08 -2.47
N GLN A 111 8.82 -2.10 -2.21
CA GLN A 111 8.18 -1.32 -3.27
C GLN A 111 7.79 0.07 -2.78
N ILE A 112 7.90 1.06 -3.68
CA ILE A 112 7.49 2.44 -3.47
C ILE A 112 6.67 2.89 -4.68
N THR A 113 5.46 3.42 -4.43
CA THR A 113 4.66 4.16 -5.41
C THR A 113 4.42 5.57 -4.88
N ILE A 114 4.78 6.60 -5.64
CA ILE A 114 4.48 7.99 -5.29
C ILE A 114 3.68 8.59 -6.45
N ASN A 115 2.42 8.95 -6.17
CA ASN A 115 1.61 9.73 -7.08
C ASN A 115 1.62 11.21 -6.69
N ASP A 116 1.52 12.07 -7.69
CA ASP A 116 1.16 13.48 -7.46
C ASP A 116 -0.29 13.58 -6.92
N LEU A 117 -0.64 14.75 -6.37
CA LEU A 117 -1.89 14.98 -5.66
C LEU A 117 -3.18 14.67 -6.45
N PRO A 118 -3.32 14.92 -7.77
CA PRO A 118 -4.61 14.76 -8.44
C PRO A 118 -4.95 13.32 -8.84
N VAL A 119 -4.04 12.34 -8.73
CA VAL A 119 -4.24 10.98 -9.24
C VAL A 119 -4.19 9.95 -8.11
N GLY A 120 -5.31 9.27 -7.85
CA GLY A 120 -5.39 8.17 -6.88
C GLY A 120 -4.66 6.89 -7.32
N ARG A 121 -4.38 6.02 -6.36
CA ARG A 121 -3.70 4.73 -6.54
C ARG A 121 -4.68 3.58 -6.81
N SER A 122 -4.13 2.45 -7.24
CA SER A 122 -4.88 1.21 -7.50
C SER A 122 -4.68 0.19 -6.38
N ILE A 123 -5.80 -0.26 -5.79
CA ILE A 123 -5.83 -1.32 -4.78
C ILE A 123 -5.45 -2.65 -5.42
N ASP A 124 -5.96 -2.93 -6.62
CA ASP A 124 -5.68 -4.17 -7.36
C ASP A 124 -4.19 -4.32 -7.68
N GLU A 125 -3.53 -3.24 -8.09
CA GLU A 125 -2.10 -3.26 -8.36
C GLU A 125 -1.28 -3.45 -7.07
N THR A 126 -1.72 -2.82 -5.98
CA THR A 126 -1.09 -3.01 -4.66
C THR A 126 -1.20 -4.47 -4.22
N LEU A 127 -2.39 -5.07 -4.33
CA LEU A 127 -2.61 -6.48 -4.00
C LEU A 127 -1.77 -7.42 -4.88
N ARG A 128 -1.72 -7.14 -6.20
CA ARG A 128 -0.89 -7.90 -7.16
C ARG A 128 0.59 -7.87 -6.77
N LEU A 129 1.11 -6.70 -6.39
CA LEU A 129 2.50 -6.53 -5.98
C LEU A 129 2.82 -7.30 -4.70
N VAL A 130 1.95 -7.24 -3.68
CA VAL A 130 2.12 -8.02 -2.44
C VAL A 130 2.18 -9.52 -2.76
N GLN A 131 1.23 -10.02 -3.56
CA GLN A 131 1.19 -11.42 -3.99
C GLN A 131 2.44 -11.84 -4.77
N ALA A 132 2.95 -10.95 -5.64
CA ALA A 132 4.16 -11.21 -6.40
C ALA A 132 5.38 -11.34 -5.49
N PHE A 133 5.59 -10.40 -4.55
CA PHE A 133 6.71 -10.49 -3.62
C PHE A 133 6.64 -11.75 -2.75
N GLN A 134 5.48 -12.07 -2.21
CA GLN A 134 5.29 -13.31 -1.43
C GLN A 134 5.55 -14.57 -2.24
N PHE A 135 5.17 -14.60 -3.52
CA PHE A 135 5.50 -15.70 -4.42
C PHE A 135 7.02 -15.83 -4.57
N THR A 136 7.72 -14.73 -4.89
CA THR A 136 9.18 -14.75 -5.06
C THR A 136 9.91 -15.15 -3.78
N ASP A 137 9.45 -14.69 -2.61
CA ASP A 137 10.04 -15.03 -1.31
C ASP A 137 9.90 -16.52 -0.98
N LYS A 138 8.78 -17.13 -1.37
CA LYS A 138 8.50 -18.55 -1.12
C LYS A 138 9.17 -19.49 -2.12
N HIS A 139 9.22 -19.10 -3.39
CA HIS A 139 9.61 -20.01 -4.48
C HIS A 139 11.01 -19.76 -5.05
N GLY A 140 11.59 -18.58 -4.84
CA GLY A 140 12.89 -18.21 -5.41
C GLY A 140 12.89 -18.00 -6.93
N GLU A 141 11.72 -18.07 -7.57
CA GLU A 141 11.51 -17.67 -8.96
C GLU A 141 11.19 -16.18 -9.05
N VAL A 142 11.22 -15.61 -10.26
CA VAL A 142 10.87 -14.21 -10.51
C VAL A 142 9.59 -14.07 -11.32
N CYS A 143 8.85 -12.99 -11.04
CA CYS A 143 7.58 -12.68 -11.67
C CYS A 143 7.77 -11.77 -12.91
N PRO A 144 7.30 -12.17 -14.11
CA PRO A 144 7.30 -11.33 -15.31
C PRO A 144 6.44 -10.07 -15.20
N ALA A 145 6.54 -9.19 -16.20
CA ALA A 145 5.70 -8.00 -16.30
C ALA A 145 4.20 -8.36 -16.30
N GLY A 146 3.43 -7.67 -15.45
CA GLY A 146 1.99 -7.91 -15.31
C GLY A 146 1.62 -9.26 -14.68
N TRP A 147 2.56 -9.96 -14.06
CA TRP A 147 2.29 -11.25 -13.41
C TRP A 147 1.14 -11.15 -12.38
N LYS A 148 0.30 -12.18 -12.38
CA LYS A 148 -0.81 -12.42 -11.44
C LYS A 148 -0.75 -13.87 -10.95
N PRO A 149 -1.35 -14.21 -9.80
CA PRO A 149 -1.39 -15.59 -9.32
C PRO A 149 -1.85 -16.59 -10.39
N GLY A 150 -1.13 -17.70 -10.51
CA GLY A 150 -1.39 -18.76 -11.50
C GLY A 150 -0.77 -18.51 -12.88
N LYS A 151 -0.06 -17.39 -13.10
CA LYS A 151 0.71 -17.15 -14.34
C LYS A 151 2.12 -17.71 -14.25
N ASP A 152 2.69 -18.01 -15.42
CA ASP A 152 4.05 -18.51 -15.57
C ASP A 152 5.09 -17.54 -14.97
N THR A 153 6.16 -18.13 -14.45
CA THR A 153 7.28 -17.47 -13.77
C THR A 153 8.61 -17.88 -14.37
N ILE A 154 9.69 -17.20 -14.00
CA ILE A 154 11.03 -17.42 -14.54
C ILE A 154 11.95 -17.89 -13.43
N LYS A 155 12.63 -19.03 -13.62
CA LYS A 155 13.75 -19.42 -12.76
C LYS A 155 14.94 -18.51 -13.07
N PRO A 156 15.52 -17.80 -12.08
CA PRO A 156 16.58 -16.81 -12.29
C PRO A 156 17.94 -17.48 -12.56
N ASP A 157 18.00 -18.31 -13.59
CA ASP A 157 19.18 -18.99 -14.09
C ASP A 157 19.21 -18.92 -15.63
N ILE A 158 20.41 -18.82 -16.20
CA ILE A 158 20.62 -18.58 -17.65
C ILE A 158 20.08 -19.76 -18.49
N HIS A 159 20.17 -20.99 -17.97
CA HIS A 159 19.73 -22.17 -18.69
C HIS A 159 18.25 -22.45 -18.43
N GLN A 160 17.81 -22.39 -17.17
CA GLN A 160 16.44 -22.73 -16.78
C GLN A 160 15.42 -21.68 -17.21
N SER A 161 15.82 -20.42 -17.36
CA SER A 161 14.91 -19.37 -17.83
C SER A 161 14.37 -19.62 -19.25
N LYS A 162 15.06 -20.43 -20.06
CA LYS A 162 14.62 -20.83 -21.41
C LYS A 162 13.29 -21.61 -21.40
N ASP A 163 12.96 -22.29 -20.30
CA ASP A 163 11.67 -22.98 -20.15
C ASP A 163 10.49 -22.00 -20.17
N PHE A 164 10.69 -20.79 -19.65
CA PHE A 164 9.70 -19.73 -19.74
C PHE A 164 9.68 -19.12 -21.14
N PHE A 165 10.85 -18.69 -21.65
CA PHE A 165 10.93 -17.96 -22.92
C PHE A 165 10.51 -18.80 -24.14
N SER A 166 10.71 -20.12 -24.12
CA SER A 166 10.24 -21.01 -25.20
C SER A 166 8.71 -21.11 -25.29
N LYS A 167 7.98 -20.73 -24.23
CA LYS A 167 6.52 -20.67 -24.20
C LYS A 167 5.97 -19.30 -24.60
N GLN A 168 6.81 -18.26 -24.60
CA GLN A 168 6.44 -16.92 -25.03
C GLN A 168 6.68 -16.83 -26.54
N HIS A 169 5.64 -16.50 -27.29
CA HIS A 169 5.67 -16.44 -28.75
C HIS A 169 6.55 -15.31 -29.29
#